data_AF-A0A2E3UDH7-F1
#
_entry.id   AF-A0A2E3UDH7-F1
#
_cell.length_a   1.000
_cell.length_b   1.000
_cell.length_c   1.000
_cell.angle_alpha   90.00
_cell.angle_beta   90.00
_cell.angle_gamma   90.00
#
_symmetry.space_group_name_H-M   'P 1'
#
loop_
_entity.id
_entity.type
_entity.pdbx_description
1 polymer ?
#
loop_
_entity_poly.entity_id
_entity_poly.type
_entity_poly.pdbx_seq_one_letter_code
_entity_poly.pdbx_strand_id
1 'polypeptide(L)'
;MQGGDISFALLPDAPQNRIHLDQSMRKRAGAMRMRDIPLGTGSGPAAYLKHLIGWAEAGRKGYDAVQLGARRLPGKPPTDMTIGEIYQWIRETPGQPHAIGRYQFIPPTLKRLVREAGLTPGTVFSSQVQDLLADILLEDAGYGAFLAGRIGRHRFMENLAGIWAGFPTSTGRSYYHGHAGNRAVITWHEFDAHMRKIFPGERG
;
A
#
# COMPACT_ATOMS: atom_id res chain seq x y z
N MET A 1 22.12 17.84 1.43
CA MET A 1 22.29 16.49 2.02
C MET A 1 21.24 16.32 3.10
N GLN A 2 20.34 15.36 2.92
CA GLN A 2 19.56 14.64 3.95
C GLN A 2 18.60 13.74 3.18
N GLY A 3 19.09 12.56 2.78
CA GLY A 3 18.23 11.45 2.41
C GLY A 3 17.64 10.92 3.71
N GLY A 4 16.39 11.27 3.99
CA GLY A 4 15.67 10.72 5.13
C GLY A 4 15.50 9.23 4.90
N ASP A 5 16.26 8.43 5.66
CA ASP A 5 16.04 6.99 5.78
C ASP A 5 14.63 6.78 6.32
N ILE A 6 13.70 6.41 5.45
CA ILE A 6 12.35 6.01 5.85
C ILE A 6 12.48 4.56 6.32
N SER A 7 12.98 4.39 7.55
CA SER A 7 12.97 3.10 8.23
C SER A 7 11.51 2.70 8.40
N PHE A 8 11.13 1.61 7.72
CA PHE A 8 9.84 0.97 7.89
C PHE A 8 9.81 0.35 9.30
N ALA A 9 9.37 1.13 10.28
CA ALA A 9 9.32 0.69 11.66
C ALA A 9 8.40 -0.53 11.74
N LEU A 10 8.98 -1.65 12.19
CA LEU A 10 8.25 -2.77 12.76
C LEU A 10 7.23 -2.18 13.74
N LEU A 11 5.94 -2.45 13.50
CA LEU A 11 4.85 -2.02 14.37
C LEU A 11 5.18 -2.44 15.80
N PRO A 12 5.15 -1.53 16.80
CA PRO A 12 5.34 -1.92 18.19
C PRO A 12 4.17 -2.81 18.64
N ASP A 13 4.50 -3.90 19.34
CA ASP A 13 3.55 -4.70 20.11
C ASP A 13 2.90 -3.82 21.19
N ALA A 14 1.61 -3.53 21.06
CA ALA A 14 0.76 -3.16 22.19
C ALA A 14 -0.75 -3.29 21.87
N PRO A 15 -1.54 -3.91 22.76
CA PRO A 15 -2.99 -3.86 22.73
C PRO A 15 -3.50 -2.59 23.45
N GLN A 16 -4.51 -1.92 22.90
CA GLN A 16 -5.69 -1.36 23.59
C GLN A 16 -6.50 -0.40 22.71
N ASN A 17 -7.81 -0.64 22.73
CA ASN A 17 -8.93 0.26 22.52
C ASN A 17 -9.26 0.83 21.13
N ARG A 18 -10.58 0.73 20.89
CA ARG A 18 -11.39 1.26 19.79
C ARG A 18 -11.03 2.71 19.45
N ILE A 19 -10.61 2.92 18.20
CA ILE A 19 -10.35 4.26 17.65
C ILE A 19 -11.68 5.01 17.52
N HIS A 20 -11.81 6.14 18.23
CA HIS A 20 -12.97 7.01 18.17
C HIS A 20 -12.87 7.98 16.98
N LEU A 21 -13.83 7.88 16.05
CA LEU A 21 -13.98 8.78 14.91
C LEU A 21 -14.52 10.16 15.31
N ASP A 22 -13.83 11.24 14.93
CA ASP A 22 -14.21 12.63 15.18
C ASP A 22 -15.48 13.05 14.37
N GLN A 23 -16.42 13.74 15.02
CA GLN A 23 -17.70 14.18 14.43
C GLN A 23 -17.54 15.13 13.24
N SER A 24 -16.45 15.90 13.17
CA SER A 24 -16.16 16.81 12.06
C SER A 24 -15.92 16.08 10.74
N MET A 25 -15.46 14.82 10.81
CA MET A 25 -15.23 13.98 9.62
C MET A 25 -16.55 13.51 8.98
N ARG A 26 -17.62 13.33 9.77
CA ARG A 26 -18.94 12.93 9.26
C ARG A 26 -19.55 14.00 8.35
N LYS A 27 -19.28 15.28 8.60
CA LYS A 27 -19.83 16.40 7.80
C LYS A 27 -19.13 16.58 6.45
N ARG A 28 -17.84 16.26 6.34
CA ARG A 28 -17.11 16.32 5.04
C ARG A 28 -17.45 15.17 4.09
N ALA A 29 -17.91 14.03 4.62
CA ALA A 29 -18.30 12.86 3.83
C ALA A 29 -19.58 13.08 2.99
N GLY A 30 -20.46 14.02 3.37
CA GLY A 30 -21.74 14.26 2.69
C GLY A 30 -21.65 14.92 1.31
N ALA A 31 -20.49 15.48 0.94
CA ALA A 31 -20.33 16.28 -0.27
C ALA A 31 -19.57 15.58 -1.42
N MET A 32 -18.96 14.41 -1.17
CA MET A 32 -18.10 13.75 -2.16
C MET A 32 -18.73 12.43 -2.65
N ARG A 33 -18.98 12.37 -3.96
CA ARG A 33 -19.61 11.23 -4.63
C ARG A 33 -18.68 10.01 -4.51
N MET A 34 -19.11 8.98 -3.77
CA MET A 34 -18.39 7.70 -3.67
C MET A 34 -18.07 7.20 -5.08
N ARG A 35 -16.79 6.96 -5.37
CA ARG A 35 -16.39 6.39 -6.66
C ARG A 35 -16.52 4.88 -6.56
N ASP A 36 -17.27 4.28 -7.48
CA ASP A 36 -17.30 2.82 -7.62
C ASP A 36 -15.93 2.34 -8.08
N ILE A 37 -15.17 1.75 -7.16
CA ILE A 37 -13.93 1.04 -7.48
C ILE A 37 -14.36 -0.34 -8.00
N PRO A 38 -14.11 -0.67 -9.29
CA PRO A 38 -14.46 -1.97 -9.82
C PRO A 38 -13.76 -3.07 -9.02
N LEU A 39 -14.47 -4.11 -8.62
CA LEU A 39 -13.86 -5.28 -8.03
C LEU A 39 -12.93 -5.91 -9.08
N GLY A 40 -11.63 -6.04 -8.79
CA GLY A 40 -10.66 -6.62 -9.71
C GLY A 40 -10.99 -8.05 -10.12
N THR A 41 -10.27 -8.59 -11.12
CA THR A 41 -10.52 -9.92 -11.72
C THR A 41 -10.21 -11.12 -10.81
N GLY A 42 -9.63 -10.89 -9.63
CA GLY A 42 -9.37 -11.95 -8.64
C GLY A 42 -10.59 -12.23 -7.78
N SER A 43 -10.79 -13.50 -7.40
CA SER A 43 -11.87 -13.91 -6.50
C SER A 43 -11.41 -13.85 -5.04
N GLY A 44 -12.18 -13.18 -4.19
CA GLY A 44 -12.05 -13.22 -2.73
C GLY A 44 -11.48 -11.94 -2.08
N PRO A 45 -11.56 -11.86 -0.73
CA PRO A 45 -11.32 -10.61 -0.01
C PRO A 45 -9.90 -10.05 -0.17
N ALA A 46 -8.87 -10.90 -0.19
CA ALA A 46 -7.49 -10.48 -0.41
C ALA A 46 -7.29 -9.85 -1.81
N ALA A 47 -7.89 -10.42 -2.85
CA ALA A 47 -7.81 -9.89 -4.20
C ALA A 47 -8.48 -8.51 -4.33
N TYR A 48 -9.64 -8.33 -3.68
CA TYR A 48 -10.32 -7.03 -3.66
C TYR A 48 -9.56 -5.99 -2.84
N LEU A 49 -8.94 -6.38 -1.73
CA LEU A 49 -8.09 -5.49 -0.95
C LEU A 49 -6.84 -5.06 -1.74
N LYS A 50 -6.17 -6.00 -2.41
CA LYS A 50 -5.07 -5.70 -3.34
C LYS A 50 -5.50 -4.78 -4.48
N HIS A 51 -6.73 -4.94 -4.98
CA HIS A 51 -7.26 -4.01 -5.99
C HIS A 51 -7.44 -2.60 -5.44
N LEU A 52 -8.00 -2.45 -4.24
CA LEU A 52 -8.15 -1.17 -3.56
C LEU A 52 -6.80 -0.48 -3.32
N ILE A 53 -5.79 -1.24 -2.86
CA ILE A 53 -4.42 -0.74 -2.68
C ILE A 53 -3.85 -0.26 -4.01
N GLY A 54 -3.88 -1.10 -5.05
CA GLY A 54 -3.31 -0.76 -6.35
C GLY A 54 -3.98 0.45 -6.99
N TRP A 55 -5.30 0.62 -6.80
CA TRP A 55 -6.01 1.81 -7.22
C TRP A 55 -5.53 3.06 -6.49
N ALA A 56 -5.33 2.97 -5.17
CA ALA A 56 -4.87 4.09 -4.36
C ALA A 56 -3.41 4.50 -4.67
N GLU A 57 -2.52 3.52 -4.89
CA GLU A 57 -1.09 3.75 -5.03
C GLU A 57 -0.65 4.04 -6.48
N ALA A 58 -1.22 3.31 -7.45
CA ALA A 58 -0.73 3.31 -8.84
C ALA A 58 -1.74 3.85 -9.86
N GLY A 59 -3.01 4.02 -9.47
CA GLY A 59 -4.09 4.45 -10.35
C GLY A 59 -4.14 3.65 -11.65
N ARG A 60 -4.14 4.32 -12.80
CA ARG A 60 -4.23 3.69 -14.13
C ARG A 60 -2.96 2.97 -14.58
N LYS A 61 -1.79 3.27 -13.99
CA LYS A 61 -0.52 2.66 -14.40
C LYS A 61 -0.38 1.22 -13.87
N GLY A 62 -1.07 0.87 -12.80
CA GLY A 62 -1.11 -0.49 -12.26
C GLY A 62 0.29 -1.06 -12.03
N TYR A 63 0.52 -2.29 -12.52
CA TYR A 63 1.77 -3.03 -12.34
C TYR A 63 3.01 -2.38 -12.94
N ASP A 64 2.84 -1.45 -13.88
CA ASP A 64 3.94 -0.72 -14.52
C ASP A 64 4.13 0.70 -13.96
N ALA A 65 3.53 0.99 -12.80
CA ALA A 65 3.69 2.28 -12.15
C ALA A 65 5.13 2.52 -11.71
N VAL A 66 5.62 3.72 -12.00
CA VAL A 66 6.86 4.29 -11.48
C VAL A 66 6.49 5.64 -10.88
N GLN A 67 7.07 5.95 -9.73
CA GLN A 67 6.83 7.23 -9.04
C GLN A 67 7.02 8.40 -10.02
N LEU A 68 6.01 9.26 -10.13
CA LEU A 68 6.00 10.47 -10.97
C LEU A 68 7.19 11.42 -10.77
N GLY A 69 7.81 11.47 -9.60
CA GLY A 69 8.98 12.28 -9.27
C GLY A 69 10.31 11.68 -9.72
N ALA A 70 10.31 10.46 -10.27
CA ALA A 70 11.50 9.85 -10.85
C ALA A 70 11.88 10.58 -12.14
N ARG A 71 13.08 11.18 -12.17
CA ARG A 71 13.57 11.94 -13.34
C ARG A 71 14.08 11.01 -14.45
N ARG A 72 14.68 9.90 -14.06
CA ARG A 72 15.16 8.85 -14.98
C ARG A 72 14.31 7.61 -14.79
N LEU A 73 13.49 7.29 -15.79
CA LEU A 73 12.65 6.11 -15.78
C LEU A 73 13.47 4.85 -16.10
N PRO A 74 13.01 3.65 -15.68
CA PRO A 74 13.62 2.40 -16.12
C PRO A 74 13.52 2.24 -17.64
N GLY A 75 14.44 1.48 -18.23
CA GLY A 75 14.51 1.29 -19.69
C GLY A 75 13.38 0.44 -20.30
N LYS A 76 12.57 -0.21 -19.46
CA LYS A 76 11.41 -1.02 -19.85
C LYS A 76 10.33 -1.01 -18.75
N PRO A 77 9.08 -1.42 -19.05
CA PRO A 77 8.02 -1.50 -18.06
C PRO A 77 8.42 -2.38 -16.86
N PRO A 78 8.05 -2.01 -15.62
CA PRO A 78 8.34 -2.83 -14.43
C PRO A 78 8.00 -4.31 -14.57
N THR A 79 6.90 -4.67 -15.23
CA THR A 79 6.50 -6.08 -15.42
C THR A 79 7.43 -6.88 -16.33
N ASP A 80 8.23 -6.21 -17.16
CA ASP A 80 9.24 -6.83 -18.03
C ASP A 80 10.64 -6.80 -17.42
N MET A 81 10.82 -6.18 -16.25
CA MET A 81 12.11 -6.11 -15.56
C MET A 81 12.32 -7.31 -14.67
N THR A 82 13.55 -7.79 -14.60
CA THR A 82 14.02 -8.61 -13.48
C THR A 82 14.24 -7.75 -12.24
N ILE A 83 14.16 -8.37 -11.07
CA ILE A 83 14.50 -7.71 -9.79
C ILE A 83 15.91 -7.11 -9.83
N GLY A 84 16.86 -7.79 -10.48
CA GLY A 84 18.24 -7.32 -10.66
C GLY A 84 18.32 -6.05 -11.50
N GLU A 85 17.55 -5.95 -12.58
CA GLU A 85 17.46 -4.73 -13.40
C GLU A 85 16.82 -3.58 -12.62
N ILE A 86 15.83 -3.85 -11.77
CA ILE A 86 15.26 -2.82 -10.88
C ILE A 86 16.33 -2.31 -9.91
N TYR A 87 17.09 -3.21 -9.29
CA TYR A 87 18.20 -2.80 -8.41
C TYR A 87 19.29 -2.05 -9.14
N GLN A 88 19.57 -2.40 -10.40
CA GLN A 88 20.52 -1.67 -11.24
C GLN A 88 20.01 -0.25 -11.52
N TRP A 89 18.76 -0.10 -11.95
CA TRP A 89 18.13 1.22 -12.16
C TRP A 89 18.21 2.10 -10.91
N ILE A 90 17.93 1.52 -9.73
CA ILE A 90 18.05 2.24 -8.45
C ILE A 90 19.48 2.73 -8.21
N ARG A 91 20.49 1.89 -8.43
CA ARG A 91 21.92 2.25 -8.23
C ARG A 91 22.40 3.32 -9.21
N GLU A 92 21.95 3.27 -10.46
CA GLU A 92 22.36 4.18 -11.53
C GLU A 92 21.68 5.56 -11.45
N THR A 93 20.62 5.68 -10.65
CA THR A 93 19.82 6.90 -10.52
C THR A 93 19.72 7.36 -9.07
N PRO A 94 20.85 7.61 -8.38
CA PRO A 94 20.81 7.99 -6.96
C PRO A 94 20.10 9.35 -6.75
N GLY A 95 19.41 9.48 -5.61
CA GLY A 95 18.80 10.74 -5.18
C GLY A 95 17.44 11.08 -5.79
N GLN A 96 16.83 10.19 -6.57
CA GLN A 96 15.44 10.31 -7.03
C GLN A 96 14.53 9.34 -6.24
N PRO A 97 13.19 9.48 -6.27
CA PRO A 97 12.29 8.47 -5.72
C PRO A 97 12.22 7.23 -6.62
N HIS A 98 12.18 6.04 -6.01
CA HIS A 98 12.18 4.75 -6.71
C HIS A 98 11.01 3.84 -6.35
N ALA A 99 9.90 4.41 -5.87
CA ALA A 99 8.69 3.61 -5.69
C ALA A 99 8.24 3.04 -7.05
N ILE A 100 8.03 1.71 -7.09
CA ILE A 100 7.79 0.97 -8.33
C ILE A 100 6.69 -0.08 -8.17
N GLY A 101 5.99 -0.37 -9.26
CA GLY A 101 4.95 -1.37 -9.33
C GLY A 101 3.60 -0.91 -8.80
N ARG A 102 2.61 -1.79 -8.92
CA ARG A 102 1.20 -1.57 -8.51
C ARG A 102 1.05 -1.16 -7.06
N TYR A 103 1.97 -1.63 -6.22
CA TYR A 103 1.95 -1.44 -4.77
C TYR A 103 3.01 -0.44 -4.29
N GLN A 104 3.66 0.30 -5.22
CA GLN A 104 4.62 1.37 -4.94
C GLN A 104 5.74 0.96 -3.96
N PHE A 105 6.39 -0.18 -4.21
CA PHE A 105 7.47 -0.67 -3.35
C PHE A 105 8.67 0.27 -3.38
N ILE A 106 9.08 0.76 -2.21
CA ILE A 106 10.33 1.51 -2.06
C ILE A 106 11.54 0.57 -1.96
N PRO A 107 12.77 1.01 -2.30
CA PRO A 107 13.95 0.14 -2.36
C PRO A 107 14.23 -0.73 -1.12
N PRO A 108 14.22 -0.21 0.13
CA PRO A 108 14.49 -1.05 1.30
C PRO A 108 13.41 -2.11 1.51
N THR A 109 12.14 -1.76 1.29
CA THR A 109 11.00 -2.68 1.37
C THR A 109 11.10 -3.78 0.30
N LEU A 110 11.34 -3.41 -0.96
CA LEU A 110 11.52 -4.39 -2.04
C LEU A 110 12.66 -5.37 -1.74
N LYS A 111 13.80 -4.88 -1.24
CA LYS A 111 14.94 -5.73 -0.87
C LYS A 111 14.61 -6.72 0.25
N ARG A 112 13.85 -6.30 1.26
CA ARG A 112 13.38 -7.18 2.35
C ARG A 112 12.45 -8.26 1.80
N LEU A 113 11.42 -7.85 1.07
CA LEU A 113 10.38 -8.74 0.56
C LEU A 113 10.92 -9.80 -0.41
N VAL A 114 11.85 -9.41 -1.29
CA VAL A 114 12.53 -10.34 -2.21
C VAL A 114 13.30 -11.42 -1.46
N ARG A 115 14.00 -11.04 -0.39
CA ARG A 115 14.73 -12.00 0.47
C ARG A 115 13.77 -12.93 1.21
N GLU A 116 12.70 -12.37 1.77
CA GLU A 116 11.69 -13.12 2.53
C GLU A 116 10.93 -14.13 1.66
N ALA A 117 10.60 -13.73 0.42
CA ALA A 117 9.98 -14.60 -0.57
C ALA A 117 10.94 -15.60 -1.22
N GLY A 118 12.24 -15.59 -0.88
CA GLY A 118 13.25 -16.47 -1.49
C GLY A 118 13.48 -16.20 -2.98
N LEU A 119 13.16 -15.00 -3.47
CA LEU A 119 13.30 -14.64 -4.88
C LEU A 119 14.74 -14.24 -5.20
N THR A 120 15.15 -14.51 -6.44
CA THR A 120 16.50 -14.20 -6.92
C THR A 120 16.50 -12.93 -7.78
N PRO A 121 17.66 -12.25 -7.96
CA PRO A 121 17.76 -11.12 -8.88
C PRO A 121 17.34 -11.44 -10.33
N GLY A 122 17.40 -12.70 -10.76
CA GLY A 122 16.95 -13.11 -12.10
C GLY A 122 15.44 -13.28 -12.23
N THR A 123 14.69 -13.20 -11.13
CA THR A 123 13.21 -13.32 -11.16
C THR A 123 12.62 -12.10 -11.85
N VAL A 124 11.72 -12.32 -12.81
CA VAL A 124 10.93 -11.25 -13.45
C VAL A 124 9.94 -10.66 -12.44
N PHE A 125 9.85 -9.34 -12.37
CA PHE A 125 8.97 -8.57 -11.51
C PHE A 125 7.54 -8.49 -12.07
N SER A 126 7.02 -9.66 -12.45
CA SER A 126 5.70 -9.82 -13.06
C SER A 126 4.58 -9.39 -12.13
N SER A 127 3.36 -9.29 -12.65
CA SER A 127 2.18 -9.01 -11.83
C SER A 127 1.99 -10.02 -10.70
N GLN A 128 2.27 -11.31 -10.94
CA GLN A 128 2.19 -12.35 -9.91
C GLN A 128 3.26 -12.17 -8.82
N VAL A 129 4.48 -11.78 -9.18
CA VAL A 129 5.53 -11.49 -8.21
C VAL A 129 5.15 -10.26 -7.37
N GLN A 130 4.64 -9.21 -8.00
CA GLN A 130 4.16 -8.03 -7.28
C GLN A 130 3.01 -8.38 -6.32
N ASP A 131 2.07 -9.21 -6.74
CA ASP A 131 0.97 -9.69 -5.90
C ASP A 131 1.47 -10.52 -4.72
N LEU A 132 2.44 -11.41 -4.93
CA LEU A 132 3.08 -12.21 -3.88
C LEU A 132 3.76 -11.30 -2.83
N LEU A 133 4.52 -10.31 -3.27
CA LEU A 133 5.17 -9.37 -2.35
C LEU A 133 4.14 -8.51 -1.59
N ALA A 134 3.01 -8.18 -2.21
CA ALA A 134 1.92 -7.48 -1.55
C ALA A 134 1.21 -8.35 -0.51
N ASP A 135 1.07 -9.66 -0.75
CA ASP A 135 0.50 -10.59 0.23
C ASP A 135 1.35 -10.66 1.51
N ILE A 136 2.68 -10.65 1.39
CA ILE A 136 3.58 -10.55 2.56
C ILE A 136 3.32 -9.26 3.35
N LEU A 137 3.18 -8.12 2.67
CA LEU A 137 2.85 -6.85 3.33
C LEU A 137 1.45 -6.84 3.97
N LEU A 138 0.48 -7.56 3.40
CA LEU A 138 -0.84 -7.71 4.01
C LEU A 138 -0.74 -8.50 5.32
N GLU A 139 0.06 -9.58 5.35
CA GLU A 139 0.32 -10.31 6.59
C GLU A 139 1.07 -9.44 7.61
N ASP A 140 2.07 -8.66 7.20
CA ASP A 140 2.74 -7.66 8.06
C ASP A 140 1.74 -6.64 8.65
N ALA A 141 0.70 -6.26 7.89
CA ALA A 141 -0.36 -5.37 8.37
C ALA A 141 -1.35 -6.07 9.33
N GLY A 142 -1.25 -7.39 9.50
CA GLY A 142 -2.11 -8.19 10.37
C GLY A 142 -3.34 -8.77 9.68
N TYR A 143 -3.26 -9.08 8.38
CA TYR A 143 -4.38 -9.69 7.64
C TYR A 143 -4.90 -10.98 8.29
N GLY A 144 -4.03 -11.94 8.58
CA GLY A 144 -4.42 -13.16 9.30
C GLY A 144 -4.96 -12.91 10.71
N ALA A 145 -4.44 -11.89 11.42
CA ALA A 145 -4.94 -11.50 12.73
C ALA A 145 -6.34 -10.86 12.66
N PHE A 146 -6.62 -10.10 11.59
CA PHE A 146 -7.93 -9.51 11.33
C PHE A 146 -8.96 -10.58 11.01
N LEU A 147 -8.66 -11.51 10.09
CA LEU A 147 -9.56 -12.63 9.76
C LEU A 147 -9.83 -13.57 10.94
N ALA A 148 -8.89 -13.66 11.88
CA ALA A 148 -9.07 -14.42 13.11
C ALA A 148 -9.81 -13.64 14.21
N GLY A 149 -10.28 -12.41 13.94
CA GLY A 149 -10.95 -11.53 14.91
C GLY A 149 -10.04 -11.02 16.04
N ARG A 150 -8.72 -11.16 15.93
CA ARG A 150 -7.75 -10.72 16.96
C ARG A 150 -7.49 -9.22 16.92
N ILE A 151 -7.62 -8.60 15.75
CA ILE A 151 -7.63 -7.14 15.59
C ILE A 151 -8.92 -6.70 14.92
N GLY A 152 -9.48 -5.56 15.35
CA GLY A 152 -10.66 -4.97 14.73
C GLY A 152 -10.34 -4.33 13.38
N ARG A 153 -11.36 -4.19 12.53
CA ARG A 153 -11.24 -3.65 11.17
C ARG A 153 -10.59 -2.26 11.11
N HIS A 154 -10.91 -1.35 12.03
CA HIS A 154 -10.28 -0.02 12.05
C HIS A 154 -8.79 -0.09 12.41
N ARG A 155 -8.37 -1.02 13.27
CA ARG A 155 -6.96 -1.22 13.58
C ARG A 155 -6.21 -1.78 12.37
N PHE A 156 -6.84 -2.73 11.67
CA PHE A 156 -6.28 -3.24 10.42
C PHE A 156 -6.14 -2.12 9.37
N MET A 157 -7.14 -1.26 9.22
CA MET A 157 -7.07 -0.07 8.35
C MET A 157 -5.91 0.88 8.69
N GLU A 158 -5.66 1.14 9.97
CA GLU A 158 -4.50 1.95 10.40
C GLU A 158 -3.17 1.27 10.06
N ASN A 159 -3.07 -0.04 10.29
CA ASN A 159 -1.87 -0.80 9.91
C ASN A 159 -1.63 -0.71 8.39
N LEU A 160 -2.69 -0.84 7.57
CA LEU A 160 -2.62 -0.65 6.12
C LEU A 160 -2.14 0.76 5.75
N ALA A 161 -2.63 1.81 6.42
CA ALA A 161 -2.19 3.19 6.19
C ALA A 161 -0.73 3.45 6.62
N GLY A 162 -0.20 2.64 7.54
CA GLY A 162 1.22 2.60 7.88
C GLY A 162 2.11 2.02 6.78
N ILE A 163 1.55 1.20 5.87
CA ILE A 163 2.31 0.60 4.76
C ILE A 163 2.14 1.42 3.47
N TRP A 164 0.92 1.81 3.15
CA TRP A 164 0.54 2.41 1.87
C TRP A 164 0.10 3.88 2.05
N ALA A 165 0.88 4.79 1.45
CA ALA A 165 0.73 6.22 1.65
C ALA A 165 -0.56 6.81 1.07
N GLY A 166 -1.17 6.14 0.09
CA GLY A 166 -2.46 6.49 -0.49
C GLY A 166 -3.62 6.32 0.48
N PHE A 167 -3.48 5.52 1.53
CA PHE A 167 -4.53 5.37 2.53
C PHE A 167 -4.49 6.42 3.64
N PRO A 168 -5.66 6.85 4.13
CA PRO A 168 -5.77 7.73 5.28
C PRO A 168 -5.65 6.94 6.59
N THR A 169 -5.04 7.57 7.59
CA THR A 169 -5.23 7.24 9.01
C THR A 169 -6.59 7.75 9.50
N SER A 170 -6.96 7.44 10.75
CA SER A 170 -8.19 7.94 11.38
C SER A 170 -8.27 9.47 11.46
N THR A 171 -7.15 10.17 11.33
CA THR A 171 -7.09 11.64 11.20
C THR A 171 -7.52 12.14 9.81
N GLY A 172 -7.71 11.24 8.85
CA GLY A 172 -7.99 11.53 7.45
C GLY A 172 -6.76 11.91 6.62
N ARG A 173 -5.57 11.95 7.21
CA ARG A 173 -4.30 12.21 6.52
C ARG A 173 -3.56 10.89 6.29
N SER A 174 -2.76 10.84 5.22
CA SER A 174 -1.76 9.79 5.06
C SER A 174 -0.83 9.75 6.27
N TYR A 175 -0.40 8.56 6.68
CA TYR A 175 0.63 8.40 7.70
C TYR A 175 1.91 9.17 7.32
N TYR A 176 2.18 9.27 6.03
CA TYR A 176 3.36 9.95 5.48
C TYR A 176 3.10 11.39 5.05
N HIS A 177 2.04 12.03 5.55
CA HIS A 177 1.69 13.38 5.14
C HIS A 177 2.83 14.38 5.39
N GLY A 178 3.20 15.15 4.36
CA GLY A 178 4.31 16.10 4.42
C GLY A 178 5.67 15.51 4.00
N HIS A 179 5.77 14.20 3.81
CA HIS A 179 6.96 13.54 3.28
C HIS A 179 6.80 13.27 1.79
N ALA A 180 7.76 13.71 0.98
CA ALA A 180 7.81 13.44 -0.47
C ALA A 180 6.51 13.76 -1.25
N GLY A 181 5.68 14.70 -0.75
CA GLY A 181 4.41 15.06 -1.36
C GLY A 181 3.25 14.08 -1.11
N ASN A 182 3.43 13.09 -0.22
CA ASN A 182 2.43 12.07 0.06
C ASN A 182 1.13 12.64 0.64
N ARG A 183 -0.01 12.16 0.13
CA ARG A 183 -1.37 12.53 0.55
C ARG A 183 -2.28 11.31 0.43
N ALA A 184 -3.27 11.22 1.32
CA ALA A 184 -4.30 10.22 1.18
C ALA A 184 -5.14 10.52 -0.08
N VAL A 185 -5.38 9.49 -0.89
CA VAL A 185 -6.14 9.58 -2.16
C VAL A 185 -7.61 9.20 -1.99
N ILE A 186 -7.95 8.62 -0.85
CA ILE A 186 -9.29 8.23 -0.43
C ILE A 186 -9.56 8.76 0.98
N THR A 187 -10.81 9.07 1.30
CA THR A 187 -11.19 9.47 2.67
C THR A 187 -11.33 8.27 3.60
N TRP A 188 -11.20 8.48 4.91
CA TRP A 188 -11.39 7.40 5.88
C TRP A 188 -12.77 6.75 5.77
N HIS A 189 -13.83 7.54 5.55
CA HIS A 189 -15.19 7.03 5.39
C HIS A 189 -15.34 6.16 4.14
N GLU A 190 -14.77 6.56 3.01
CA GLU A 190 -14.77 5.74 1.80
C GLU A 190 -13.94 4.46 2.00
N PHE A 191 -12.75 4.57 2.63
CA PHE A 191 -11.93 3.41 2.95
C PHE A 191 -12.68 2.41 3.84
N ASP A 192 -13.31 2.87 4.92
CA ASP A 192 -14.17 2.08 5.80
C ASP A 192 -15.30 1.37 5.05
N ALA A 193 -15.97 2.09 4.12
CA ALA A 193 -17.05 1.55 3.32
C ALA A 193 -16.57 0.44 2.37
N HIS A 194 -15.40 0.61 1.73
CA HIS A 194 -14.80 -0.45 0.91
C HIS A 194 -14.42 -1.66 1.76
N MET A 195 -13.80 -1.45 2.92
CA MET A 195 -13.44 -2.55 3.81
C MET A 195 -14.65 -3.36 4.27
N ARG A 196 -15.79 -2.72 4.57
CA ARG A 196 -17.04 -3.43 4.87
C ARG A 196 -17.60 -4.22 3.70
N LYS A 197 -17.46 -3.73 2.47
CA LYS A 197 -17.87 -4.46 1.26
C LYS A 197 -16.98 -5.68 1.01
N ILE A 198 -15.68 -5.56 1.26
CA ILE A 198 -14.70 -6.63 1.05
C ILE A 198 -14.85 -7.74 2.12
N PHE A 199 -15.16 -7.35 3.36
CA PHE A 199 -15.26 -8.27 4.50
C PHE A 199 -16.66 -8.20 5.16
N PRO A 200 -17.71 -8.73 4.51
CA PRO A 200 -19.05 -8.74 5.07
C PRO A 200 -19.12 -9.75 6.24
N GLY A 201 -19.12 -9.26 7.48
CA GLY A 201 -19.29 -10.09 8.69
C GLY A 201 -18.22 -9.89 9.77
N GLU A 202 -17.06 -9.37 9.39
CA GLU A 202 -15.97 -9.02 10.32
C GLU A 202 -16.32 -7.73 11.06
N ARG A 203 -16.65 -7.83 12.36
CA ARG A 203 -17.06 -6.66 13.17
C ARG A 203 -15.84 -5.79 13.54
N GLY A 204 -16.05 -4.47 13.49
CA GLY A 204 -15.07 -3.45 13.89
C GLY A 204 -15.06 -3.17 15.39
#